data_AF-A0A2G2YUV9-F1
#
_entry.id   AF-A0A2G2YUV9-F1
#
_cell.length_a   1.000
_cell.length_b   1.000
_cell.length_c   1.000
_cell.angle_alpha   90.00
_cell.angle_beta   90.00
_cell.angle_gamma   90.00
#
_symmetry.space_group_name_H-M   'P 1'
#
loop_
_entity.id
_entity.type
_entity.pdbx_description
1 polymer ?
#
loop_
_entity_poly.entity_id
_entity_poly.type
_entity_poly.pdbx_seq_one_letter_code
_entity_poly.pdbx_strand_id
1 'polypeptide(L)'
;MVIRGQRLIMEAESSMQTIMEKLQSHQLRVGFKFEGFQYQLGEFRLRVGKVVPFGSESLRGIVMEMEYLPISSVEISQLIMSELFDIWKEALEKRSLPGHFVRVEPKFSEYGLSDQYTSQHTAVQYADSLAHMVPVDSSSKTMRN
;
A
#
# COMPACT_ATOMS: atom_id res chain seq x y z
N MET A 1 -12.90 1.20 1.10
CA MET A 1 -12.83 -0.06 1.88
C MET A 1 -12.46 -1.21 0.96
N VAL A 2 -11.53 -2.09 1.38
CA VAL A 2 -11.09 -3.25 0.59
C VAL A 2 -11.19 -4.51 1.46
N ILE A 3 -11.87 -5.55 0.96
CA ILE A 3 -11.95 -6.87 1.58
C ILE A 3 -11.11 -7.83 0.73
N ARG A 4 -9.82 -7.95 1.07
CA ARG A 4 -8.83 -8.72 0.28
C ARG A 4 -9.23 -10.17 0.05
N GLY A 5 -9.75 -10.85 1.09
CA GLY A 5 -10.14 -12.27 1.00
C GLY A 5 -11.29 -12.55 0.02
N GLN A 6 -12.11 -11.54 -0.27
CA GLN A 6 -13.23 -11.63 -1.21
C GLN A 6 -12.97 -10.84 -2.50
N ARG A 7 -11.80 -10.19 -2.61
CA ARG A 7 -11.44 -9.29 -3.72
C ARG A 7 -12.48 -8.20 -3.97
N LEU A 8 -13.09 -7.68 -2.90
CA LEU A 8 -14.10 -6.62 -2.97
C LEU A 8 -13.51 -5.26 -2.63
N ILE A 9 -13.93 -4.23 -3.37
CA ILE A 9 -13.59 -2.84 -3.11
C ILE A 9 -14.89 -2.03 -3.15
N MET A 10 -15.02 -1.10 -2.22
CA MET A 10 -16.15 -0.19 -2.17
C MET A 10 -15.67 1.18 -1.69
N GLU A 11 -16.17 2.24 -2.33
CA GLU A 11 -16.05 3.60 -1.81
C GLU A 11 -17.15 3.83 -0.79
N ALA A 12 -16.78 4.27 0.40
CA ALA A 12 -17.70 4.47 1.51
C ALA A 12 -17.23 5.65 2.35
N GLU A 13 -18.19 6.34 2.98
CA GLU A 13 -17.91 7.45 3.89
C GLU A 13 -17.27 6.97 5.21
N SER A 14 -16.65 7.90 5.94
CA SER A 14 -16.05 7.62 7.25
C SER A 14 -17.05 7.07 8.27
N SER A 15 -18.33 7.42 8.14
CA SER A 15 -19.44 6.91 8.95
C SER A 15 -19.59 5.38 8.86
N MET A 16 -19.20 4.78 7.73
CA MET A 16 -19.24 3.32 7.51
C MET A 16 -18.35 2.58 8.50
N GLN A 17 -17.19 3.14 8.87
CA GLN A 17 -16.32 2.52 9.88
C GLN A 17 -17.04 2.42 11.23
N THR A 18 -17.64 3.52 11.68
CA THR A 18 -18.42 3.57 12.92
C THR A 18 -19.59 2.58 12.90
N ILE A 19 -20.24 2.42 11.74
CA ILE A 19 -21.33 1.45 11.58
C ILE A 19 -20.81 0.01 11.71
N MET A 20 -19.72 -0.34 11.04
CA MET A 20 -19.13 -1.69 11.10
C MET A 20 -18.69 -2.07 12.51
N GLU A 21 -18.09 -1.12 13.24
CA GLU A 21 -17.68 -1.27 14.64
C GLU A 21 -18.90 -1.47 15.56
N LYS A 22 -19.96 -0.66 15.39
CA LYS A 22 -21.22 -0.79 16.16
C LYS A 22 -21.93 -2.12 15.93
N LEU A 23 -21.90 -2.62 14.69
CA LEU A 23 -22.50 -3.90 14.34
C LEU A 23 -21.70 -5.10 14.86
N GLN A 24 -20.54 -4.89 15.51
CA GLN A 24 -19.55 -5.92 15.88
C GLN A 24 -19.15 -6.84 14.71
N SER A 25 -19.50 -6.44 13.49
CA SER A 25 -19.33 -7.24 12.28
C SER A 25 -17.87 -7.28 11.84
N HIS A 26 -17.12 -6.21 12.12
CA HIS A 26 -15.68 -6.09 11.89
C HIS A 26 -15.06 -5.22 13.00
N GLN A 27 -14.12 -5.79 13.75
CA GLN A 27 -13.31 -5.04 14.71
C GLN A 27 -11.97 -4.68 14.05
N LEU A 28 -11.58 -3.41 14.11
CA LEU A 28 -10.27 -2.96 13.61
C LEU A 28 -9.17 -3.67 14.42
N ARG A 29 -8.48 -4.64 13.80
CA ARG A 29 -7.42 -5.42 14.46
C ARG A 29 -6.07 -4.71 14.46
N VAL A 30 -5.75 -4.02 13.37
CA VAL A 30 -4.48 -3.31 13.17
C VAL A 30 -4.76 -2.04 12.38
N GLY A 31 -4.21 -0.91 12.84
CA GLY A 31 -4.20 0.35 12.12
C GLY A 31 -2.77 0.78 11.84
N PHE A 32 -2.56 1.51 10.75
CA PHE A 32 -1.28 2.14 10.42
C PHE A 32 -1.46 3.63 10.14
N LYS A 33 -0.51 4.44 10.61
CA LYS A 33 -0.39 5.86 10.33
C LYS A 33 0.80 6.08 9.41
N PHE A 34 0.59 6.85 8.35
CA PHE A 34 1.63 7.26 7.42
C PHE A 34 1.99 8.72 7.70
N GLU A 35 3.27 8.99 7.90
CA GLU A 35 3.78 10.36 8.06
C GLU A 35 4.94 10.57 7.09
N GLY A 36 4.86 11.58 6.24
CA GLY A 36 5.82 11.72 5.15
C GLY A 36 5.79 13.05 4.44
N PHE A 37 6.59 13.12 3.38
CA PHE A 37 6.73 14.27 2.50
C PHE A 37 6.29 13.92 1.09
N GLN A 38 5.75 14.92 0.40
CA GLN A 38 5.47 14.84 -1.03
C GLN A 38 6.49 15.68 -1.79
N TYR A 39 7.04 15.10 -2.84
CA TYR A 39 7.96 15.72 -3.78
C TYR A 39 7.34 15.71 -5.17
N GLN A 40 7.58 16.77 -5.94
CA GLN A 40 7.21 16.83 -7.34
C GLN A 40 8.49 16.91 -8.18
N LEU A 41 8.66 15.92 -9.07
CA LEU A 41 9.79 15.81 -9.98
C LEU A 41 9.25 15.84 -11.40
N GLY A 42 9.07 17.06 -11.94
CA GLY A 42 8.44 17.25 -13.25
C GLY A 42 7.01 16.70 -13.26
N GLU A 43 6.81 15.66 -14.08
CA GLU A 43 5.55 14.94 -14.28
C GLU A 43 5.30 13.83 -13.25
N PHE A 44 6.30 13.53 -12.42
CA PHE A 44 6.19 12.55 -11.35
C PHE A 44 5.85 13.24 -10.03
N ARG A 45 4.94 12.63 -9.29
CA ARG A 45 4.70 12.94 -7.90
C ARG A 45 5.15 11.76 -7.06
N LEU A 46 5.99 12.05 -6.08
CA LEU A 46 6.52 11.06 -5.17
C LEU A 46 6.09 11.37 -3.74
N ARG A 47 5.61 10.38 -3.01
CA ARG A 47 5.33 10.49 -1.58
C ARG A 47 6.18 9.49 -0.84
N VAL A 48 6.99 9.96 0.11
CA VAL A 48 7.83 9.11 0.94
C VAL A 48 7.43 9.33 2.39
N GLY A 49 7.06 8.25 3.08
CA GLY A 49 6.61 8.33 4.46
C GLY A 49 7.02 7.15 5.30
N LYS A 50 7.20 7.38 6.59
CA LYS A 50 7.32 6.33 7.59
C LYS A 50 5.94 5.76 7.91
N VAL A 51 5.90 4.45 8.14
CA VAL A 51 4.71 3.73 8.59
C VAL A 51 4.85 3.40 10.07
N VAL A 52 3.88 3.85 10.86
CA VAL A 52 3.84 3.66 12.31
C VAL A 52 2.51 2.98 12.68
N PRO A 53 2.51 1.84 13.38
CA PRO A 53 1.28 1.19 13.83
C PRO A 53 0.53 2.06 14.84
N PHE A 54 -0.80 1.98 14.85
CA PHE A 54 -1.60 2.58 15.91
C PHE A 54 -1.25 1.91 17.25
N GLY A 55 -0.93 2.74 18.26
CA GLY A 55 -0.61 2.27 19.62
C GLY A 55 0.86 1.93 19.88
N SER A 56 1.76 2.09 18.91
CA SER A 56 3.21 1.94 19.11
C SER A 56 3.99 3.03 18.37
N GLU A 57 5.00 3.63 19.00
CA GLU A 57 5.89 4.60 18.33
C GLU A 57 7.00 3.94 17.50
N SER A 58 7.04 2.61 17.42
CA SER A 58 8.06 1.90 16.66
C SER A 58 7.81 1.98 15.16
N LEU A 59 8.84 2.43 14.44
CA LEU A 59 8.85 2.46 12.98
C LEU A 59 8.72 1.03 12.42
N ARG A 60 7.72 0.77 11.57
CA ARG A 60 7.60 -0.51 10.86
C ARG A 60 8.35 -0.53 9.54
N GLY A 61 8.44 0.60 8.86
CA GLY A 61 9.11 0.70 7.58
C GLY A 61 8.91 2.06 6.92
N ILE A 62 9.49 2.21 5.73
CA ILE A 62 9.34 3.37 4.87
C ILE A 62 8.54 2.93 3.66
N VAL A 63 7.50 3.68 3.31
CA VAL A 63 6.72 3.51 2.10
C VAL A 63 7.02 4.65 1.16
N MET A 64 7.16 4.30 -0.10
CA MET A 64 7.38 5.23 -1.20
C MET A 64 6.31 4.97 -2.25
N GLU A 65 5.45 5.95 -2.46
CA GLU A 65 4.43 5.95 -3.50
C GLU A 65 4.92 6.82 -4.65
N MET A 66 4.78 6.31 -5.88
CA MET A 66 5.12 7.00 -7.11
C MET A 66 3.87 7.09 -7.98
N GLU A 67 3.58 8.30 -8.46
CA GLU A 67 2.43 8.62 -9.29
C GLU A 67 2.93 9.38 -10.52
N TYR A 68 2.62 8.87 -11.71
CA TYR A 68 2.87 9.55 -12.98
C TYR A 68 1.60 10.30 -13.39
N LEU A 69 1.66 11.63 -13.43
CA LEU A 69 0.49 12.50 -13.58
C LEU A 69 -0.12 12.59 -14.99
N PRO A 70 0.65 12.51 -16.10
CA PRO A 70 0.12 12.79 -17.44
C PRO A 70 -0.85 11.75 -17.99
N ILE A 71 -0.78 10.52 -17.52
CA ILE A 71 -1.61 9.42 -18.03
C ILE A 71 -2.30 8.69 -16.89
N SER A 72 -3.50 8.20 -17.17
CA SER A 72 -4.26 7.39 -16.22
C SER A 72 -4.23 5.90 -16.58
N SER A 73 -3.50 5.49 -17.61
CA SER A 73 -3.30 4.07 -17.94
C SER A 73 -2.35 3.44 -16.93
N VAL A 74 -2.82 2.43 -16.22
CA VAL A 74 -2.04 1.68 -15.23
C VAL A 74 -0.88 0.96 -15.91
N GLU A 75 -1.13 0.26 -17.01
CA GLU A 75 -0.11 -0.52 -17.73
C GLU A 75 1.01 0.39 -18.26
N ILE A 76 0.66 1.48 -18.93
CA ILE A 76 1.66 2.39 -19.49
C ILE A 76 2.43 3.12 -18.38
N SER A 77 1.72 3.59 -17.34
CA SER A 77 2.37 4.27 -16.22
C SER A 77 3.29 3.33 -15.45
N GLN A 78 2.93 2.05 -15.30
CA GLN A 78 3.77 1.03 -14.66
C GLN A 78 5.09 0.81 -15.38
N LEU A 79 5.11 0.85 -16.71
CA LEU A 79 6.35 0.72 -17.50
C LEU A 79 7.28 1.90 -17.23
N ILE A 80 6.75 3.13 -17.34
CA ILE A 80 7.52 4.37 -17.12
C ILE A 80 8.04 4.43 -15.67
N MET A 81 7.19 4.11 -14.69
CA MET A 81 7.57 4.11 -13.28
C MET A 81 8.56 2.97 -12.96
N SER A 82 8.53 1.85 -13.69
CA SER A 82 9.51 0.76 -13.54
C SER A 82 10.92 1.24 -13.85
N GLU A 83 11.09 1.95 -14.96
CA GLU A 83 12.39 2.47 -15.37
C GLU A 83 12.95 3.45 -14.33
N LEU A 84 12.10 4.35 -13.82
CA LEU A 84 12.50 5.28 -12.76
C LEU A 84 12.86 4.56 -11.45
N PHE A 85 12.10 3.52 -11.10
CA PHE A 85 12.39 2.68 -9.94
C PHE A 85 13.73 1.95 -10.06
N ASP A 86 14.05 1.40 -11.23
CA ASP A 86 15.31 0.70 -11.47
C ASP A 86 16.52 1.65 -11.33
N ILE A 87 16.42 2.87 -11.85
CA ILE A 87 17.44 3.92 -11.66
C ILE A 87 17.64 4.23 -10.18
N TRP A 88 16.55 4.35 -9.42
CA TRP A 88 16.62 4.63 -7.98
C TRP A 88 17.22 3.48 -7.19
N LYS A 89 16.84 2.25 -7.53
CA LYS A 89 17.38 1.05 -6.93
C LYS A 89 18.90 0.97 -7.14
N GLU A 90 19.36 1.15 -8.37
CA GLU A 90 20.79 1.13 -8.71
C GLU A 90 21.55 2.25 -7.98
N ALA A 91 20.99 3.46 -7.93
CA ALA A 91 21.61 4.59 -7.24
C ALA A 91 21.75 4.37 -5.72
N LEU A 92 20.79 3.67 -5.11
CA LEU A 92 20.77 3.40 -3.67
C LEU A 92 21.62 2.19 -3.29
N GLU A 93 21.70 1.17 -4.16
CA GLU A 93 22.65 0.05 -4.02
C GLU A 93 24.10 0.54 -3.96
N LYS A 94 24.45 1.52 -4.82
CA LYS A 94 25.77 2.18 -4.80
C LYS A 94 26.07 2.94 -3.50
N ARG A 95 25.04 3.31 -2.73
CA ARG A 95 25.17 4.06 -1.48
C ARG A 95 25.20 3.18 -0.23
N SER A 96 25.08 1.86 -0.36
CA SER A 96 25.17 0.89 0.74
C SER A 96 24.27 1.22 1.95
N LEU A 97 23.05 1.69 1.69
CA LEU A 97 22.07 1.97 2.74
C LEU A 97 21.45 0.65 3.26
N PRO A 98 21.16 0.54 4.57
CA PRO A 98 20.49 -0.63 5.12
C PRO A 98 19.03 -0.69 4.64
N GLY A 99 18.61 -1.86 4.15
CA GLY A 99 17.26 -2.11 3.64
C GLY A 99 17.25 -2.46 2.15
N HIS A 100 16.12 -2.97 1.66
CA HIS A 100 15.90 -3.25 0.25
C HIS A 100 14.54 -2.72 -0.17
N PHE A 101 14.44 -2.19 -1.40
CA PHE A 101 13.15 -1.83 -1.96
C PHE A 101 12.39 -3.10 -2.34
N VAL A 102 11.14 -3.17 -1.90
CA VAL A 102 10.18 -4.18 -2.34
C VAL A 102 9.14 -3.45 -3.17
N ARG A 103 9.05 -3.80 -4.46
CA ARG A 103 7.97 -3.33 -5.32
C ARG A 103 6.74 -4.19 -5.06
N VAL A 104 5.62 -3.53 -4.76
CA VAL A 104 4.32 -4.20 -4.62
C VAL A 104 3.56 -4.03 -5.92
N GLU A 105 3.19 -5.13 -6.56
CA GLU A 105 2.42 -5.15 -7.81
C GLU A 105 1.07 -5.83 -7.56
N PRO A 106 0.02 -5.06 -7.24
CA PRO A 106 -1.31 -5.61 -7.07
C PRO A 106 -1.89 -6.07 -8.40
N LYS A 107 -2.63 -7.19 -8.36
CA LYS A 107 -3.37 -7.67 -9.52
C LYS A 107 -4.75 -7.00 -9.57
N PHE A 108 -4.82 -5.81 -10.15
CA PHE A 108 -6.05 -5.02 -10.24
C PHE A 108 -7.21 -5.75 -10.94
N SER A 109 -6.91 -6.57 -11.94
CA SER A 109 -7.89 -7.39 -12.65
C SER A 109 -8.61 -8.40 -11.75
N GLU A 110 -7.98 -8.87 -10.67
CA GLU A 110 -8.63 -9.76 -9.70
C GLU A 110 -9.73 -9.06 -8.90
N TYR A 111 -9.69 -7.73 -8.83
CA TYR A 111 -10.71 -6.89 -8.21
C TYR A 111 -11.70 -6.31 -9.23
N GLY A 112 -11.64 -6.74 -10.50
CA GLY A 112 -12.52 -6.24 -11.56
C GLY A 112 -12.22 -4.81 -12.01
N LEU A 113 -11.03 -4.29 -11.70
CA LEU A 113 -10.62 -2.95 -12.11
C LEU A 113 -10.06 -2.97 -13.54
N SER A 114 -10.39 -1.93 -14.31
CA SER A 114 -9.86 -1.71 -15.68
C SER A 114 -8.50 -1.03 -15.64
N ASP A 115 -7.87 -0.85 -16.81
CA ASP A 115 -6.58 -0.13 -16.93
C ASP A 115 -6.67 1.35 -16.55
N GLN A 116 -7.86 1.94 -16.52
CA GLN A 116 -8.02 3.34 -16.16
C GLN A 116 -7.90 3.51 -14.64
N TYR A 117 -6.85 4.20 -14.21
CA TYR A 117 -6.55 4.47 -12.82
C TYR A 117 -7.66 5.29 -12.14
N THR A 118 -8.03 4.86 -10.93
CA THR A 118 -9.06 5.46 -10.08
C THR A 118 -8.65 5.38 -8.61
N SER A 119 -9.38 6.03 -7.72
CA SER A 119 -9.18 5.92 -6.27
C SER A 119 -9.22 4.47 -5.75
N GLN A 120 -9.95 3.58 -6.43
CA GLN A 120 -10.01 2.16 -6.09
C GLN A 120 -8.67 1.45 -6.31
N HIS A 121 -7.90 1.85 -7.33
CA HIS A 121 -6.56 1.32 -7.57
C HIS A 121 -5.61 1.67 -6.42
N THR A 122 -5.63 2.93 -6.00
CA THR A 122 -4.90 3.38 -4.82
C THR A 122 -5.28 2.54 -3.60
N ALA A 123 -6.58 2.35 -3.34
CA ALA A 123 -7.04 1.58 -2.19
C ALA A 123 -6.49 0.13 -2.19
N VAL A 124 -6.44 -0.53 -3.35
CA VAL A 124 -5.86 -1.87 -3.49
C VAL A 124 -4.35 -1.86 -3.25
N GLN A 125 -3.62 -0.89 -3.82
CA GLN A 125 -2.18 -0.74 -3.62
C GLN A 125 -1.83 -0.61 -2.14
N TYR A 126 -2.54 0.24 -1.40
CA TYR A 126 -2.33 0.38 0.05
C TYR A 126 -2.71 -0.90 0.80
N ALA A 127 -3.82 -1.55 0.45
CA ALA A 127 -4.25 -2.79 1.10
C ALA A 127 -3.22 -3.92 0.94
N ASP A 128 -2.65 -4.09 -0.26
CA ASP A 128 -1.60 -5.09 -0.51
C ASP A 128 -0.26 -4.71 0.12
N SER A 129 0.13 -3.43 0.07
CA SER A 129 1.37 -2.96 0.71
C SER A 129 1.33 -3.15 2.23
N LEU A 130 0.20 -2.80 2.87
CA LEU A 130 0.01 -2.97 4.31
C LEU A 130 -0.01 -4.44 4.73
N ALA A 131 -0.50 -5.34 3.88
CA ALA A 131 -0.51 -6.77 4.18
C ALA A 131 0.90 -7.35 4.39
N HIS A 132 1.92 -6.79 3.74
CA HIS A 132 3.32 -7.16 3.95
C HIS A 132 3.90 -6.60 5.26
N MET A 133 3.22 -5.62 5.88
CA MET A 133 3.66 -4.92 7.09
C MET A 133 2.91 -5.35 8.35
N VAL A 134 1.78 -6.05 8.21
CA VAL A 134 1.11 -6.70 9.32
C VAL A 134 2.01 -7.83 9.81
N PRO A 135 2.41 -7.86 11.09
CA PRO A 135 3.12 -9.01 11.63
C PRO A 135 2.25 -10.25 11.40
N VAL A 136 2.81 -11.28 10.77
CA VAL A 136 2.21 -12.61 10.80
C VAL A 136 2.24 -13.01 12.27
N ASP A 137 1.13 -12.84 12.97
CA ASP A 137 0.95 -13.48 14.26
C ASP A 137 1.19 -14.97 14.01
N SER A 138 2.29 -15.48 14.52
CA SER A 138 2.56 -16.91 14.64
C SER A 138 1.66 -17.53 15.71
N SER A 139 0.36 -17.21 15.67
CA SER A 139 -0.69 -17.71 16.55
C SER A 139 -1.49 -18.79 15.82
N SER A 140 -0.78 -19.66 15.11
CA SER A 140 -1.26 -20.97 14.65
C SER A 140 -0.14 -22.03 14.69
N LYS A 141 0.61 -22.08 15.80
CA LYS A 141 1.12 -23.37 16.30
C LYS A 141 0.17 -23.86 17.39
N THR A 142 -1.06 -24.15 16.99
CA THR A 142 -1.96 -24.97 17.80
C THR A 142 -1.51 -26.42 17.61
N MET A 143 -1.02 -27.02 18.69
CA MET A 143 -1.12 -28.44 19.04
C MET A 143 -1.13 -29.43 17.86
N ARG A 144 -0.01 -30.12 17.64
CA ARG A 144 -0.01 -31.45 17.03
C ARG A 144 0.72 -32.40 17.98
N ASN A 145 -0.09 -33.27 18.58
CA ASN A 145 0.14 -34.53 19.30
C ASN A 145 1.51 -34.77 19.95
#